data_AF-A0A8T5SU33-F1
#
_entry.id   AF-A0A8T5SU33-F1
#
_cell.length_a   1.000
_cell.length_b   1.000
_cell.length_c   1.000
_cell.angle_alpha   90.00
_cell.angle_beta   90.00
_cell.angle_gamma   90.00
#
_symmetry.space_group_name_H-M   'P 1'
#
loop_
_entity.id
_entity.type
_entity.pdbx_description
1 polymer ?
#
loop_
_entity_poly.entity_id
_entity_poly.type
_entity_poly.pdbx_seq_one_letter_code
_entity_poly.pdbx_strand_id
1 'polypeptide(L)'
;MKERRRFLHFFDSEEYDELVPESDEKKKVPPPLFQQPYPEDASLIDLIHPDEFTIGRAPFLDLVNNRKSRRKYTSDPLTLEELSFLLWSTQGVKKVLKSGRGVQRTVPSAGAKSPLETYLVINNVSGLEPGLYRYIAFSHQLMYIKSIENAEEKMGELAFDQKFVGTAPVIFCWAAVPYRTEWRYTILSHKFIAVDLGIVNQSLYMACEAVNLGTVAIGYYEQNKLDKLLGLNVDEEFVVLIAPVGRYRKEKPLTEFFKYPKKEVTPESLQKLEGKYKRKNQVEFLVKDGDLVIKIGDFEEILEPYNEMEFIGEYSARALRFEFTEEGGPEKVIALTTEDEEIELKYEE
;
A
#
# COMPACT_ATOMS: atom_id res chain seq x y z
N MET A 1 0.81 6.80 -31.30
CA MET A 1 0.12 6.46 -30.03
C MET A 1 -1.09 5.54 -30.22
N LYS A 2 -2.03 5.80 -31.15
CA LYS A 2 -3.25 4.99 -31.32
C LYS A 2 -3.01 3.50 -31.65
N GLU A 3 -1.99 3.18 -32.45
CA GLU A 3 -1.66 1.79 -32.80
C GLU A 3 -1.08 1.01 -31.61
N ARG A 4 -0.34 1.68 -30.72
CA ARG A 4 0.33 1.08 -29.56
C ARG A 4 -0.62 0.56 -28.48
N ARG A 5 -1.93 0.82 -28.59
CA ARG A 5 -2.95 0.31 -27.65
C ARG A 5 -3.83 -0.79 -28.23
N ARG A 6 -3.55 -1.29 -29.45
CA ARG A 6 -4.37 -2.32 -30.11
C ARG A 6 -4.50 -3.60 -29.29
N PHE A 7 -3.46 -3.97 -28.54
CA PHE A 7 -3.43 -5.15 -27.68
C PHE A 7 -4.47 -5.13 -26.54
N LEU A 8 -5.07 -3.97 -26.23
CA LEU A 8 -6.13 -3.85 -25.21
C LEU A 8 -7.53 -4.16 -25.78
N HIS A 9 -7.70 -4.07 -27.09
CA HIS A 9 -8.97 -4.39 -27.76
C HIS A 9 -9.11 -5.90 -27.92
N PHE A 10 -10.34 -6.39 -27.83
CA PHE A 10 -10.64 -7.73 -28.33
C PHE A 10 -10.85 -7.68 -29.84
N PHE A 11 -10.58 -8.77 -30.54
CA PHE A 11 -10.84 -8.89 -31.98
C PHE A 11 -12.33 -9.14 -32.23
N ASP A 12 -12.87 -8.62 -33.33
CA ASP A 12 -14.12 -9.15 -33.85
C ASP A 12 -13.92 -10.56 -34.44
N SER A 13 -14.99 -11.20 -34.92
CA SER A 13 -14.91 -12.58 -35.42
C SER A 13 -14.00 -12.72 -36.64
N GLU A 14 -14.01 -11.77 -37.57
CA GLU A 14 -13.20 -11.83 -38.78
C GLU A 14 -11.72 -11.65 -38.43
N GLU A 15 -11.42 -10.63 -37.62
CA GLU A 15 -10.07 -10.38 -37.12
C GLU A 15 -9.54 -11.54 -36.25
N TYR A 16 -10.40 -12.18 -35.45
CA TYR A 16 -10.00 -13.30 -34.60
C TYR A 16 -9.55 -14.49 -35.45
N ASP A 17 -10.35 -14.86 -36.44
CA ASP A 17 -10.05 -16.00 -37.32
C ASP A 17 -8.81 -15.73 -38.20
N GLU A 18 -8.57 -14.49 -38.60
CA GLU A 18 -7.41 -14.10 -39.40
C GLU A 18 -6.11 -13.96 -38.57
N LEU A 19 -6.17 -13.31 -37.42
CA LEU A 19 -4.98 -12.83 -36.71
C LEU A 19 -4.59 -13.66 -35.49
N VAL A 20 -5.51 -14.41 -34.89
CA VAL A 20 -5.22 -15.14 -33.64
C VAL A 20 -4.70 -16.54 -33.99
N PRO A 21 -3.40 -16.82 -33.77
CA PRO A 21 -2.86 -18.14 -34.07
C PRO A 21 -3.44 -19.20 -33.13
N GLU A 22 -3.39 -20.45 -33.58
CA GLU A 22 -3.74 -21.59 -32.73
C GLU A 22 -2.82 -21.65 -31.51
N SER A 23 -3.42 -21.74 -30.32
CA SER A 23 -2.69 -21.77 -29.05
C SER A 23 -2.01 -23.10 -28.78
N ASP A 24 -0.97 -23.07 -27.97
CA ASP A 24 -0.25 -24.26 -27.52
C ASP A 24 -1.15 -25.22 -26.73
N GLU A 25 -2.14 -24.69 -26.00
CA GLU A 25 -3.22 -25.50 -25.40
C GLU A 25 -4.00 -26.30 -26.45
N LYS A 26 -4.42 -25.67 -27.55
CA LYS A 26 -5.15 -26.35 -28.64
C LYS A 26 -4.27 -27.38 -29.36
N LYS A 27 -2.99 -27.06 -29.52
CA LYS A 27 -1.95 -27.98 -30.04
C LYS A 27 -1.58 -29.10 -29.07
N LYS A 28 -2.14 -29.12 -27.85
CA LYS A 28 -1.87 -30.12 -26.79
C LYS A 28 -0.41 -30.12 -26.32
N VAL A 29 0.29 -29.00 -26.41
CA VAL A 29 1.58 -28.81 -25.75
C VAL A 29 1.35 -28.86 -24.24
N PRO A 30 2.23 -29.52 -23.44
CA PRO A 30 2.10 -29.53 -21.98
C PRO A 30 1.99 -28.12 -21.39
N PRO A 31 1.15 -27.91 -20.36
CA PRO A 31 1.06 -26.60 -19.72
C PRO A 31 2.39 -26.21 -19.08
N PRO A 32 2.76 -24.91 -19.09
CA PRO A 32 3.93 -24.45 -18.35
C PRO A 32 3.71 -24.58 -16.85
N LEU A 33 4.80 -24.52 -16.08
CA LEU A 33 4.72 -24.52 -14.62
C LEU A 33 3.95 -23.29 -14.11
N PHE A 34 3.09 -23.49 -13.12
CA PHE A 34 2.32 -22.42 -12.45
C PHE A 34 3.11 -21.70 -11.35
N GLN A 35 4.37 -22.09 -11.15
CA GLN A 35 5.36 -21.46 -10.30
C GLN A 35 6.74 -21.70 -10.91
N GLN A 36 7.60 -20.70 -10.94
CA GLN A 36 8.98 -20.88 -11.42
C GLN A 36 9.73 -21.86 -10.52
N PRO A 37 10.62 -22.69 -11.06
CA PRO A 37 11.42 -23.60 -10.25
C PRO A 37 12.37 -22.81 -9.33
N TYR A 38 12.87 -23.50 -8.31
CA TYR A 38 13.95 -23.04 -7.43
C TYR A 38 14.90 -24.20 -7.15
N PRO A 39 16.14 -23.91 -6.71
CA PRO A 39 17.07 -24.94 -6.27
C PRO A 39 16.47 -25.82 -5.16
N GLU A 40 16.73 -27.13 -5.21
CA GLU A 40 16.22 -28.08 -4.20
C GLU A 40 16.81 -27.83 -2.80
N ASP A 41 18.01 -27.24 -2.74
CA ASP A 41 18.72 -26.84 -1.53
C ASP A 41 18.40 -25.42 -1.05
N ALA A 42 17.39 -24.77 -1.65
CA ALA A 42 17.00 -23.42 -1.27
C ALA A 42 16.50 -23.38 0.19
N SER A 43 17.00 -22.40 0.95
CA SER A 43 16.52 -22.12 2.29
C SER A 43 15.11 -21.53 2.24
N LEU A 44 14.13 -22.32 2.67
CA LEU A 44 12.73 -21.90 2.77
C LEU A 44 12.38 -21.53 4.21
N ILE A 45 11.58 -20.50 4.35
CA ILE A 45 11.07 -19.98 5.62
C ILE A 45 9.56 -20.16 5.63
N ASP A 46 9.04 -20.81 6.66
CA ASP A 46 7.60 -21.02 6.83
C ASP A 46 6.89 -19.69 7.11
N LEU A 47 5.79 -19.48 6.38
CA LEU A 47 4.82 -18.44 6.68
C LEU A 47 3.72 -19.01 7.57
N ILE A 48 3.00 -18.11 8.25
CA ILE A 48 1.85 -18.52 9.07
C ILE A 48 0.76 -19.07 8.15
N HIS A 49 0.31 -20.30 8.37
CA HIS A 49 -0.71 -20.91 7.52
C HIS A 49 -2.03 -20.13 7.60
N PRO A 50 -2.81 -20.01 6.51
CA PRO A 50 -4.07 -19.26 6.50
C PRO A 50 -5.13 -19.75 7.50
N ASP A 51 -5.08 -21.01 7.91
CA ASP A 51 -5.97 -21.56 8.94
C ASP A 51 -5.58 -21.12 10.37
N GLU A 52 -4.38 -20.55 10.54
CA GLU A 52 -3.81 -20.10 11.81
C GLU A 52 -3.84 -18.58 11.97
N PHE A 53 -4.35 -17.84 10.98
CA PHE A 53 -4.47 -16.39 11.08
C PHE A 53 -5.40 -15.95 12.22
N THR A 54 -4.89 -15.08 13.06
CA THR A 54 -5.55 -14.34 14.14
C THR A 54 -5.99 -12.93 13.73
N ILE A 55 -5.74 -12.57 12.47
CA ILE A 55 -6.15 -11.29 11.87
C ILE A 55 -7.67 -11.12 11.98
N GLY A 56 -8.07 -9.98 12.52
CA GLY A 56 -9.46 -9.67 12.80
C GLY A 56 -10.33 -9.58 11.54
N ARG A 57 -11.65 -9.48 11.77
CA ARG A 57 -12.63 -9.26 10.70
C ARG A 57 -12.80 -7.76 10.46
N ALA A 58 -12.81 -7.35 9.20
CA ALA A 58 -13.16 -6.00 8.77
C ALA A 58 -14.38 -6.03 7.85
N PRO A 59 -15.41 -5.18 8.06
CA PRO A 59 -16.53 -5.08 7.13
C PRO A 59 -16.04 -4.65 5.75
N PHE A 60 -16.46 -5.37 4.70
CA PHE A 60 -15.97 -5.12 3.34
C PHE A 60 -16.23 -3.68 2.86
N LEU A 61 -17.38 -3.10 3.21
CA LEU A 61 -17.72 -1.73 2.85
C LEU A 61 -16.72 -0.72 3.45
N ASP A 62 -16.25 -0.97 4.68
CA ASP A 62 -15.24 -0.12 5.33
C ASP A 62 -13.90 -0.21 4.60
N LEU A 63 -13.51 -1.41 4.15
CA LEU A 63 -12.28 -1.59 3.36
C LEU A 63 -12.36 -0.82 2.03
N VAL A 64 -13.50 -0.90 1.34
CA VAL A 64 -13.73 -0.19 0.06
C VAL A 64 -13.65 1.33 0.27
N ASN A 65 -14.31 1.84 1.31
CA ASN A 65 -14.39 3.28 1.58
C ASN A 65 -13.08 3.87 2.11
N ASN A 66 -12.34 3.11 2.93
CA ASN A 66 -11.12 3.60 3.57
C ASN A 66 -9.86 3.41 2.73
N ARG A 67 -9.88 2.48 1.77
CA ARG A 67 -8.73 2.21 0.90
C ARG A 67 -8.33 3.46 0.12
N LYS A 68 -7.09 3.88 0.32
CA LYS A 68 -6.43 4.98 -0.39
C LYS A 68 -5.00 4.56 -0.76
N SER A 69 -4.41 5.22 -1.75
CA SER A 69 -2.97 5.09 -2.01
C SER A 69 -2.20 5.82 -0.93
N ARG A 70 -1.45 5.07 -0.12
CA ARG A 70 -0.68 5.62 1.01
C ARG A 70 0.80 5.59 0.69
N ARG A 71 1.47 6.73 0.88
CA ARG A 71 2.88 6.97 0.51
C ARG A 71 3.74 7.45 1.68
N LYS A 72 3.17 7.52 2.89
CA LYS A 72 3.85 7.90 4.12
C LYS A 72 3.74 6.74 5.10
N TYR A 73 4.86 6.07 5.36
CA TYR A 73 4.93 4.90 6.23
C TYR A 73 5.61 5.26 7.56
N THR A 74 5.24 4.57 8.63
CA THR A 74 5.98 4.59 9.90
C THR A 74 7.20 3.68 9.80
N SER A 75 8.12 3.80 10.76
CA SER A 75 9.29 2.91 10.89
C SER A 75 8.93 1.56 11.54
N ASP A 76 7.67 1.34 11.91
CA ASP A 76 7.23 0.11 12.57
C ASP A 76 7.40 -1.10 11.63
N PRO A 77 7.89 -2.24 12.15
CA PRO A 77 7.96 -3.45 11.35
C PRO A 77 6.57 -3.99 11.01
N LEU A 78 6.51 -4.75 9.92
CA LEU A 78 5.42 -5.70 9.71
C LEU A 78 5.67 -6.95 10.57
N THR A 79 4.59 -7.59 11.02
CA THR A 79 4.69 -8.93 11.62
C THR A 79 4.79 -9.99 10.51
N LEU A 80 5.33 -11.17 10.86
CA LEU A 80 5.36 -12.30 9.92
C LEU A 80 3.94 -12.72 9.50
N GLU A 81 2.99 -12.68 10.44
CA GLU A 81 1.58 -12.99 10.17
C GLU A 81 0.93 -11.99 9.20
N GLU A 82 1.17 -10.68 9.36
CA GLU A 82 0.71 -9.66 8.41
C GLU A 82 1.25 -9.95 7.01
N LEU A 83 2.56 -10.19 6.88
CA LEU A 83 3.16 -10.53 5.58
C LEU A 83 2.56 -11.83 4.99
N SER A 84 2.42 -12.87 5.81
CA SER A 84 1.83 -14.16 5.41
C SER A 84 0.41 -13.96 4.86
N PHE A 85 -0.39 -13.14 5.54
CA PHE A 85 -1.74 -12.80 5.13
C PHE A 85 -1.80 -12.00 3.83
N LEU A 86 -0.91 -11.01 3.63
CA LEU A 86 -0.83 -10.25 2.38
C LEU A 86 -0.47 -11.17 1.20
N LEU A 87 0.50 -12.07 1.38
CA LEU A 87 0.91 -13.04 0.36
C LEU A 87 -0.18 -14.06 0.04
N TRP A 88 -0.87 -14.56 1.07
CA TRP A 88 -2.02 -15.42 0.88
C TRP A 88 -3.14 -14.71 0.13
N SER A 89 -3.48 -13.48 0.52
CA SER A 89 -4.57 -12.70 -0.09
C SER A 89 -4.32 -12.33 -1.55
N THR A 90 -3.06 -12.25 -1.98
CA THR A 90 -2.68 -11.86 -3.34
C THR A 90 -2.38 -13.04 -4.25
N GLN A 91 -1.76 -14.10 -3.74
CA GLN A 91 -1.26 -15.22 -4.55
C GLN A 91 -1.43 -16.61 -3.93
N GLY A 92 -2.10 -16.75 -2.79
CA GLY A 92 -2.31 -18.05 -2.12
C GLY A 92 -2.93 -19.10 -3.05
N VAL A 93 -2.38 -20.32 -3.03
CA VAL A 93 -2.85 -21.45 -3.86
C VAL A 93 -3.93 -22.22 -3.10
N LYS A 94 -5.14 -22.26 -3.65
CA LYS A 94 -6.25 -23.03 -3.07
C LYS A 94 -6.28 -24.46 -3.58
N LYS A 95 -6.07 -24.65 -4.90
CA LYS A 95 -6.26 -25.95 -5.55
C LYS A 95 -5.63 -26.00 -6.94
N VAL A 96 -4.99 -27.11 -7.27
CA VAL A 96 -4.65 -27.46 -8.66
C VAL A 96 -5.87 -28.09 -9.34
N LEU A 97 -6.21 -27.63 -10.54
CA LEU A 97 -7.35 -28.18 -11.29
C LEU A 97 -7.08 -29.64 -11.67
N LYS A 98 -8.12 -30.48 -11.62
CA LYS A 98 -8.03 -31.90 -12.01
C LYS A 98 -7.51 -32.11 -13.43
N SER A 99 -7.71 -31.13 -14.31
CA SER A 99 -7.20 -31.16 -15.68
C SER A 99 -5.67 -31.03 -15.77
N GLY A 100 -4.98 -30.65 -14.68
CA GLY A 100 -3.57 -30.26 -14.70
C GLY A 100 -3.28 -28.96 -15.44
N ARG A 101 -4.31 -28.31 -16.01
CA ARG A 101 -4.19 -27.14 -16.89
C ARG A 101 -4.48 -25.82 -16.18
N GLY A 102 -4.43 -25.76 -14.86
CA GLY A 102 -4.63 -24.48 -14.16
C GLY A 102 -4.58 -24.61 -12.66
N VAL A 103 -4.45 -23.46 -12.00
CA VAL A 103 -4.43 -23.34 -10.54
C VAL A 103 -5.48 -22.33 -10.09
N GLN A 104 -6.25 -22.70 -9.07
CA GLN A 104 -7.15 -21.78 -8.36
C GLN A 104 -6.36 -21.11 -7.25
N ARG A 105 -6.29 -19.78 -7.31
CA ARG A 105 -5.69 -18.95 -6.27
C ARG A 105 -6.77 -18.21 -5.47
N THR A 106 -6.36 -17.48 -4.46
CA THR A 106 -7.21 -16.56 -3.68
C THR A 106 -7.78 -15.43 -4.53
N VAL A 107 -7.08 -15.06 -5.60
CA VAL A 107 -7.52 -14.13 -6.64
C VAL A 107 -7.88 -14.87 -7.94
N PRO A 108 -8.88 -14.39 -8.71
CA PRO A 108 -9.16 -14.91 -10.04
C PRO A 108 -8.02 -14.57 -11.02
N SER A 109 -7.89 -15.40 -12.06
CA SER A 109 -6.96 -15.19 -13.16
C SER A 109 -7.58 -15.73 -14.45
N ALA A 110 -7.35 -15.03 -15.57
CA ALA A 110 -7.83 -15.47 -16.87
C ALA A 110 -7.44 -16.92 -17.15
N GLY A 111 -8.44 -17.79 -17.34
CA GLY A 111 -8.23 -19.21 -17.64
C GLY A 111 -7.48 -19.99 -16.56
N ALA A 112 -7.41 -19.48 -15.32
CA ALA A 112 -6.63 -20.04 -14.21
C ALA A 112 -5.13 -20.21 -14.55
N LYS A 113 -4.56 -19.23 -15.28
CA LYS A 113 -3.18 -19.26 -15.77
C LYS A 113 -2.17 -18.71 -14.77
N SER A 114 -2.57 -17.75 -13.94
CA SER A 114 -1.76 -17.13 -12.89
C SER A 114 -0.38 -16.69 -13.39
N PRO A 115 -0.31 -15.65 -14.24
CA PRO A 115 0.94 -15.26 -14.89
C PRO A 115 2.00 -14.68 -13.97
N LEU A 116 1.69 -14.38 -12.70
CA LEU A 116 2.58 -13.60 -11.85
C LEU A 116 3.38 -14.48 -10.88
N GLU A 117 4.66 -14.15 -10.70
CA GLU A 117 5.44 -14.46 -9.51
C GLU A 117 5.45 -13.26 -8.55
N THR A 118 5.76 -13.51 -7.28
CA THR A 118 5.90 -12.45 -6.26
C THR A 118 7.29 -12.48 -5.66
N TYR A 119 8.04 -11.43 -5.92
CA TYR A 119 9.29 -11.12 -5.27
C TYR A 119 9.06 -10.04 -4.21
N LEU A 120 9.87 -10.04 -3.16
CA LEU A 120 9.78 -9.09 -2.06
C LEU A 120 11.16 -8.51 -1.78
N VAL A 121 11.25 -7.19 -1.72
CA VAL A 121 12.37 -6.53 -1.04
C VAL A 121 11.92 -6.28 0.40
N ILE A 122 12.48 -7.03 1.34
CA ILE A 122 12.18 -6.93 2.77
C ILE A 122 13.24 -6.02 3.42
N ASN A 123 12.77 -4.92 4.02
CA ASN A 123 13.60 -4.01 4.80
C ASN A 123 13.38 -4.20 6.30
N ASN A 124 12.13 -4.43 6.73
CA ASN A 124 11.77 -4.50 8.16
C ASN A 124 10.54 -5.37 8.43
N VAL A 125 10.74 -6.69 8.52
CA VAL A 125 9.69 -7.64 8.93
C VAL A 125 10.21 -8.43 10.13
N SER A 126 9.41 -8.51 11.18
CA SER A 126 9.79 -9.21 12.42
C SER A 126 10.10 -10.68 12.13
N GLY A 127 11.31 -11.12 12.49
CA GLY A 127 11.75 -12.51 12.30
C GLY A 127 12.36 -12.83 10.92
N LEU A 128 12.49 -11.85 10.03
CA LEU A 128 13.14 -12.01 8.73
C LEU A 128 14.33 -11.06 8.59
N GLU A 129 15.42 -11.57 8.02
CA GLU A 129 16.58 -10.74 7.68
C GLU A 129 16.25 -9.82 6.49
N PRO A 130 16.76 -8.57 6.45
CA PRO A 130 16.60 -7.72 5.28
C PRO A 130 17.21 -8.34 4.01
N GLY A 131 16.51 -8.24 2.89
CA GLY A 131 16.97 -8.80 1.63
C GLY A 131 15.89 -9.02 0.59
N LEU A 132 16.29 -9.68 -0.50
CA LEU A 132 15.42 -10.11 -1.57
C LEU A 132 14.90 -11.52 -1.30
N TYR A 133 13.59 -11.68 -1.43
CA TYR A 133 12.89 -12.95 -1.28
C TYR A 133 11.99 -13.23 -2.48
N ARG A 134 11.65 -14.50 -2.67
CA ARG A 134 10.57 -14.93 -3.55
C ARG A 134 9.53 -15.73 -2.76
N TYR A 135 8.26 -15.46 -3.03
CA TYR A 135 7.16 -16.21 -2.44
C TYR A 135 6.93 -17.52 -3.20
N ILE A 136 7.09 -18.63 -2.50
CA ILE A 136 6.84 -19.98 -2.99
C ILE A 136 5.39 -20.33 -2.68
N ALA A 137 4.49 -19.91 -3.57
CA ALA A 137 3.05 -19.90 -3.31
C ALA A 137 2.42 -21.28 -3.09
N PHE A 138 2.97 -22.34 -3.72
CA PHE A 138 2.45 -23.70 -3.56
C PHE A 138 2.68 -24.28 -2.16
N SER A 139 3.81 -23.94 -1.53
CA SER A 139 4.12 -24.39 -0.17
C SER A 139 3.85 -23.33 0.90
N HIS A 140 3.41 -22.13 0.50
CA HIS A 140 3.21 -20.98 1.37
C HIS A 140 4.47 -20.65 2.19
N GLN A 141 5.60 -20.47 1.49
CA GLN A 141 6.90 -20.21 2.11
C GLN A 141 7.61 -19.04 1.44
N LEU A 142 8.61 -18.47 2.11
CA LEU A 142 9.55 -17.51 1.52
C LEU A 142 10.88 -18.19 1.22
N MET A 143 11.42 -17.94 0.04
CA MET A 143 12.79 -18.31 -0.33
C MET A 143 13.67 -17.06 -0.25
N TYR A 144 14.69 -17.08 0.61
CA TYR A 144 15.72 -16.04 0.62
C TYR A 144 16.59 -16.15 -0.62
N ILE A 145 16.81 -15.04 -1.32
CA ILE A 145 17.65 -14.99 -2.53
C ILE A 145 19.01 -14.40 -2.20
N LYS A 146 19.04 -13.17 -1.69
CA LYS A 146 20.27 -12.43 -1.38
C LYS A 146 20.00 -11.19 -0.54
N SER A 147 21.02 -10.65 0.09
CA SER A 147 20.97 -9.32 0.68
C SER A 147 20.99 -8.24 -0.41
N ILE A 148 20.41 -7.08 -0.10
CA ILE A 148 20.52 -5.88 -0.94
C ILE A 148 21.15 -4.79 -0.07
N GLU A 149 22.41 -4.48 -0.33
CA GLU A 149 23.08 -3.35 0.31
C GLU A 149 22.36 -2.04 -0.04
N ASN A 150 22.10 -1.19 0.95
CA ASN A 150 21.38 0.08 0.81
C ASN A 150 20.04 -0.07 0.06
N ALA A 151 19.25 -1.09 0.40
CA ALA A 151 17.97 -1.39 -0.25
C ALA A 151 17.01 -0.19 -0.27
N GLU A 152 16.93 0.57 0.83
CA GLU A 152 16.11 1.78 0.92
C GLU A 152 16.47 2.81 -0.16
N GLU A 153 17.73 3.22 -0.23
CA GLU A 153 18.20 4.20 -1.22
C GLU A 153 18.02 3.68 -2.65
N LYS A 154 18.48 2.45 -2.92
CA LYS A 154 18.39 1.84 -4.27
C LYS A 154 16.96 1.73 -4.75
N MET A 155 16.02 1.30 -3.91
CA MET A 155 14.63 1.17 -4.32
C MET A 155 13.95 2.52 -4.52
N GLY A 156 14.35 3.54 -3.77
CA GLY A 156 13.93 4.92 -4.01
C GLY A 156 14.42 5.46 -5.36
N GLU A 157 15.69 5.26 -5.69
CA GLU A 157 16.30 5.65 -6.98
C GLU A 157 15.67 4.91 -8.16
N LEU A 158 15.52 3.57 -8.05
CA LEU A 158 14.91 2.74 -9.07
C LEU A 158 13.46 3.13 -9.35
N ALA A 159 12.75 3.69 -8.37
CA ALA A 159 11.42 4.24 -8.55
C ALA A 159 11.44 5.69 -9.07
N PHE A 160 12.48 6.09 -9.82
CA PHE A 160 12.69 7.45 -10.32
C PHE A 160 12.62 8.51 -9.19
N ASP A 161 13.43 8.30 -8.15
CA ASP A 161 13.56 9.18 -6.98
C ASP A 161 12.29 9.34 -6.14
N GLN A 162 11.31 8.45 -6.29
CA GLN A 162 10.20 8.31 -5.35
C GLN A 162 10.68 7.66 -4.05
N LYS A 163 11.45 8.43 -3.25
CA LYS A 163 12.18 7.93 -2.06
C LYS A 163 11.34 7.14 -1.07
N PHE A 164 10.06 7.49 -0.92
CA PHE A 164 9.14 6.79 -0.01
C PHE A 164 8.94 5.30 -0.37
N VAL A 165 9.21 4.89 -1.61
CA VAL A 165 9.14 3.48 -2.02
C VAL A 165 10.16 2.67 -1.23
N GLY A 166 11.38 3.19 -1.09
CA GLY A 166 12.47 2.55 -0.37
C GLY A 166 12.27 2.48 1.14
N THR A 167 11.54 3.43 1.73
CA THR A 167 11.32 3.48 3.18
C THR A 167 10.29 2.47 3.69
N ALA A 168 9.60 1.79 2.77
CA ALA A 168 8.60 0.81 3.14
C ALA A 168 9.25 -0.44 3.78
N PRO A 169 8.67 -0.98 4.86
CA PRO A 169 9.11 -2.24 5.46
C PRO A 169 9.21 -3.41 4.48
N VAL A 170 8.32 -3.47 3.49
CA VAL A 170 8.39 -4.46 2.40
C VAL A 170 7.93 -3.82 1.09
N ILE A 171 8.55 -4.22 -0.02
CA ILE A 171 8.16 -3.82 -1.36
C ILE A 171 7.80 -5.08 -2.14
N PHE A 172 6.54 -5.20 -2.53
CA PHE A 172 6.07 -6.26 -3.41
C PHE A 172 6.51 -5.94 -4.84
N CYS A 173 7.12 -6.90 -5.52
CA CYS A 173 7.50 -6.80 -6.92
C CYS A 173 6.84 -7.96 -7.66
N TRP A 174 5.81 -7.67 -8.45
CA TRP A 174 5.16 -8.69 -9.27
C TRP A 174 5.84 -8.78 -10.62
N ALA A 175 6.36 -9.97 -10.92
CA ALA A 175 6.94 -10.27 -12.21
C ALA A 175 5.99 -11.14 -13.02
N ALA A 176 5.77 -10.80 -14.29
CA ALA A 176 4.93 -11.59 -15.18
C ALA A 176 5.80 -12.62 -15.90
N VAL A 177 5.30 -13.85 -15.97
CA VAL A 177 5.75 -14.94 -16.85
C VAL A 177 4.73 -15.03 -17.99
N PRO A 178 4.91 -14.30 -19.11
CA PRO A 178 3.86 -14.13 -20.12
C PRO A 178 3.40 -15.45 -20.73
N TYR A 179 4.33 -16.39 -20.91
CA TYR A 179 4.06 -17.68 -21.54
C TYR A 179 2.95 -18.48 -20.84
N ARG A 180 2.75 -18.32 -19.53
CA ARG A 180 1.64 -18.96 -18.80
C ARG A 180 0.28 -18.61 -19.40
N THR A 181 0.09 -17.35 -19.78
CA THR A 181 -1.16 -16.87 -20.37
C THR A 181 -1.16 -17.07 -21.88
N GLU A 182 -0.04 -16.86 -22.56
CA GLU A 182 0.11 -17.07 -24.02
C GLU A 182 -0.15 -18.52 -24.44
N TRP A 183 0.25 -19.49 -23.61
CA TRP A 183 0.00 -20.90 -23.83
C TRP A 183 -1.49 -21.18 -24.14
N ARG A 184 -2.40 -20.41 -23.53
CA ARG A 184 -3.84 -20.49 -23.79
C ARG A 184 -4.35 -19.43 -24.77
N TYR A 185 -3.89 -18.19 -24.62
CA TYR A 185 -4.51 -17.02 -25.24
C TYR A 185 -3.68 -16.35 -26.34
N THR A 186 -2.49 -16.88 -26.64
CA THR A 186 -1.58 -16.37 -27.67
C THR A 186 -1.40 -14.85 -27.58
N ILE A 187 -1.61 -14.11 -28.66
CA ILE A 187 -1.42 -12.67 -28.75
C ILE A 187 -2.40 -11.87 -27.87
N LEU A 188 -3.49 -12.49 -27.40
CA LEU A 188 -4.46 -11.87 -26.49
C LEU A 188 -3.98 -11.84 -25.02
N SER A 189 -2.87 -12.49 -24.71
CA SER A 189 -2.33 -12.63 -23.36
C SER A 189 -2.13 -11.30 -22.64
N HIS A 190 -1.62 -10.28 -23.34
CA HIS A 190 -1.27 -8.97 -22.80
C HIS A 190 -2.41 -8.33 -22.00
N LYS A 191 -3.62 -8.33 -22.58
CA LYS A 191 -4.82 -7.78 -21.93
C LYS A 191 -5.15 -8.54 -20.65
N PHE A 192 -5.08 -9.87 -20.70
CA PHE A 192 -5.40 -10.72 -19.55
C PHE A 192 -4.37 -10.59 -18.44
N ILE A 193 -3.08 -10.49 -18.76
CA ILE A 193 -2.02 -10.25 -17.78
C ILE A 193 -2.24 -8.89 -17.08
N ALA A 194 -2.57 -7.84 -17.83
CA ALA A 194 -2.87 -6.53 -17.25
C ALA A 194 -4.11 -6.54 -16.33
N VAL A 195 -5.15 -7.29 -16.71
CA VAL A 195 -6.35 -7.48 -15.86
C VAL A 195 -6.00 -8.25 -14.59
N ASP A 196 -5.28 -9.37 -14.71
CA ASP A 196 -4.84 -10.19 -13.56
C ASP A 196 -3.97 -9.37 -12.59
N LEU A 197 -3.07 -8.51 -13.12
CA LEU A 197 -2.27 -7.59 -12.33
C LEU A 197 -3.13 -6.60 -11.53
N GLY A 198 -4.15 -6.01 -12.17
CA GLY A 198 -5.09 -5.12 -11.49
C GLY A 198 -5.87 -5.80 -10.36
N ILE A 199 -6.28 -7.05 -10.58
CA ILE A 199 -6.98 -7.89 -9.59
C ILE A 199 -6.07 -8.15 -8.37
N VAL A 200 -4.84 -8.62 -8.63
CA VAL A 200 -3.85 -8.92 -7.58
C VAL A 200 -3.52 -7.66 -6.78
N ASN A 201 -3.29 -6.55 -7.46
CA ASN A 201 -2.99 -5.27 -6.83
C ASN A 201 -4.16 -4.78 -5.95
N GLN A 202 -5.40 -4.83 -6.45
CA GLN A 202 -6.56 -4.45 -5.65
C GLN A 202 -6.74 -5.37 -4.43
N SER A 203 -6.43 -6.66 -4.56
CA SER A 203 -6.42 -7.59 -3.41
C SER A 203 -5.40 -7.16 -2.35
N LEU A 204 -4.19 -6.75 -2.76
CA LEU A 204 -3.19 -6.21 -1.83
C LEU A 204 -3.72 -4.97 -1.11
N TYR A 205 -4.33 -4.03 -1.83
CA TYR A 205 -4.93 -2.83 -1.24
C TYR A 205 -5.98 -3.15 -0.17
N MET A 206 -6.87 -4.13 -0.42
CA MET A 206 -7.89 -4.55 0.54
C MET A 206 -7.28 -5.27 1.74
N ALA A 207 -6.32 -6.15 1.50
CA ALA A 207 -5.63 -6.89 2.56
C ALA A 207 -4.86 -5.91 3.46
N CYS A 208 -4.13 -4.94 2.89
CA CYS A 208 -3.45 -3.90 3.64
C CYS A 208 -4.41 -3.14 4.57
N GLU A 209 -5.54 -2.64 4.05
CA GLU A 209 -6.50 -1.88 4.87
C GLU A 209 -7.10 -2.75 6.01
N ALA A 210 -7.28 -4.06 5.79
CA ALA A 210 -7.76 -4.99 6.81
C ALA A 210 -6.81 -5.15 8.01
N VAL A 211 -5.51 -4.91 7.82
CA VAL A 211 -4.47 -5.00 8.87
C VAL A 211 -3.82 -3.65 9.20
N ASN A 212 -4.50 -2.53 8.90
CA ASN A 212 -3.99 -1.17 9.15
C ASN A 212 -2.63 -0.89 8.49
N LEU A 213 -2.40 -1.48 7.32
CA LEU A 213 -1.26 -1.21 6.45
C LEU A 213 -1.73 -0.36 5.25
N GLY A 214 -0.77 0.33 4.65
CA GLY A 214 -0.95 1.16 3.47
C GLY A 214 -0.09 0.67 2.33
N THR A 215 -0.55 0.87 1.10
CA THR A 215 0.24 0.59 -0.10
C THR A 215 -0.08 1.59 -1.20
N VAL A 216 0.78 1.63 -2.21
CA VAL A 216 0.52 2.32 -3.47
C VAL A 216 1.07 1.50 -4.63
N ALA A 217 0.30 1.35 -5.70
CA ALA A 217 0.80 0.75 -6.95
C ALA A 217 1.74 1.72 -7.68
N ILE A 218 2.92 1.24 -8.06
CA ILE A 218 3.94 2.01 -8.78
C ILE A 218 4.30 1.26 -10.07
N GLY A 219 3.87 1.83 -11.21
CA GLY A 219 4.29 1.40 -12.55
C GLY A 219 5.42 2.24 -13.13
N TYR A 220 5.93 3.23 -12.38
CA TYR A 220 6.97 4.16 -12.82
C TYR A 220 8.27 3.85 -12.08
N TYR A 221 9.10 3.02 -12.70
CA TYR A 221 10.40 2.59 -12.20
C TYR A 221 11.34 2.24 -13.37
N GLU A 222 12.64 2.15 -13.11
CA GLU A 222 13.65 1.81 -14.11
C GLU A 222 13.70 0.30 -14.38
N GLN A 223 12.85 -0.15 -15.30
CA GLN A 223 12.60 -1.56 -15.66
C GLN A 223 13.87 -2.43 -15.68
N ASN A 224 14.82 -2.12 -16.57
CA ASN A 224 16.01 -2.97 -16.79
C ASN A 224 16.89 -3.09 -15.53
N LYS A 225 16.99 -2.03 -14.73
CA LYS A 225 17.79 -2.06 -13.50
C LYS A 225 17.07 -2.84 -12.40
N LEU A 226 15.74 -2.71 -12.31
CA LEU A 226 14.95 -3.47 -11.34
C LEU A 226 14.96 -4.97 -11.66
N ASP A 227 14.75 -5.36 -12.93
CA ASP A 227 14.80 -6.78 -13.34
C ASP A 227 16.19 -7.39 -13.06
N LYS A 228 17.25 -6.61 -13.32
CA LYS A 228 18.63 -7.02 -12.98
C LYS A 228 18.86 -7.12 -11.48
N LEU A 229 18.31 -6.20 -10.67
CA LEU A 229 18.39 -6.26 -9.21
C LEU A 229 17.74 -7.56 -8.69
N LEU A 230 16.57 -7.92 -9.23
CA LEU A 230 15.85 -9.15 -8.88
C LEU A 230 16.51 -10.41 -9.46
N GLY A 231 17.38 -10.28 -10.46
CA GLY A 231 18.07 -11.40 -11.10
C GLY A 231 17.18 -12.17 -12.07
N LEU A 232 16.22 -11.49 -12.72
CA LEU A 232 15.26 -12.09 -13.63
C LEU A 232 15.88 -12.39 -15.00
N ASN A 233 15.42 -13.47 -15.63
CA ASN A 233 15.64 -13.70 -17.06
C ASN A 233 14.57 -12.95 -17.86
N VAL A 234 14.93 -11.76 -18.37
CA VAL A 234 13.98 -10.81 -18.99
C VAL A 234 13.27 -11.33 -20.25
N ASP A 235 13.78 -12.39 -20.88
CA ASP A 235 13.11 -13.03 -22.01
C ASP A 235 11.90 -13.90 -21.56
N GLU A 236 11.90 -14.34 -20.30
CA GLU A 236 10.90 -15.26 -19.72
C GLU A 236 10.04 -14.59 -18.65
N GLU A 237 10.61 -13.65 -17.91
CA GLU A 237 9.99 -13.02 -16.76
C GLU A 237 10.54 -11.60 -16.51
N PHE A 238 9.64 -10.64 -16.24
CA PHE A 238 9.99 -9.25 -15.95
C PHE A 238 8.98 -8.58 -15.01
N VAL A 239 9.42 -7.60 -14.22
CA VAL A 239 8.56 -6.87 -13.29
C VAL A 239 7.53 -6.04 -14.06
N VAL A 240 6.26 -6.15 -13.66
CA VAL A 240 5.15 -5.37 -14.26
C VAL A 240 4.53 -4.37 -13.31
N LEU A 241 4.78 -4.49 -12.00
CA LEU A 241 4.35 -3.54 -10.99
C LEU A 241 5.14 -3.74 -9.69
N ILE A 242 5.43 -2.65 -8.98
CA ILE A 242 5.87 -2.70 -7.59
C ILE A 242 4.85 -2.02 -6.67
N ALA A 243 4.81 -2.45 -5.41
CA ALA A 243 3.93 -1.91 -4.39
C ALA A 243 4.64 -1.89 -3.02
N PRO A 244 5.17 -0.73 -2.57
CA PRO A 244 5.61 -0.58 -1.19
C PRO A 244 4.44 -0.79 -0.22
N VAL A 245 4.69 -1.50 0.88
CA VAL A 245 3.72 -1.75 1.94
C VAL A 245 4.34 -1.38 3.26
N GLY A 246 3.60 -0.58 4.04
CA GLY A 246 4.03 -0.17 5.37
C GLY A 246 2.86 0.29 6.20
N ARG A 247 3.07 0.29 7.52
CA ARG A 247 2.08 0.86 8.44
C ARG A 247 2.01 2.36 8.23
N TYR A 248 0.81 2.92 8.33
CA TYR A 248 0.57 4.36 8.21
C TYR A 248 -0.08 4.85 9.49
N ARG A 249 0.11 6.13 9.81
CA ARG A 249 -0.67 6.75 10.88
C ARG A 249 -2.09 6.96 10.36
N LYS A 250 -3.06 6.24 10.93
CA LYS A 250 -4.48 6.51 10.68
C LYS A 250 -4.76 7.97 10.99
N GLU A 251 -5.29 8.67 9.99
CA GLU A 251 -5.76 10.03 10.19
C GLU A 251 -6.96 9.96 11.11
N LYS A 252 -6.99 10.83 12.12
CA LYS A 252 -8.19 10.97 12.92
C LYS A 252 -9.20 11.76 12.09
N PRO A 253 -10.46 11.32 11.99
CA PRO A 253 -11.49 12.21 11.46
C PRO A 253 -11.50 13.50 12.29
N LEU A 254 -11.84 14.64 11.68
CA LEU A 254 -11.92 15.91 12.42
C LEU A 254 -12.78 15.76 13.68
N THR A 255 -13.88 15.03 13.59
CA THR A 255 -14.74 14.69 14.72
C THR A 255 -14.01 13.98 15.88
N GLU A 256 -12.94 13.22 15.65
CA GLU A 256 -12.14 12.60 16.71
C GLU A 256 -11.21 13.57 17.45
N PHE A 257 -10.79 14.67 16.81
CA PHE A 257 -10.11 15.75 17.53
C PHE A 257 -11.04 16.45 18.52
N PHE A 258 -12.35 16.47 18.22
CA PHE A 258 -13.39 17.12 19.03
C PHE A 258 -14.18 16.14 19.92
N LYS A 259 -13.99 14.82 19.78
CA LYS A 259 -14.60 13.75 20.60
C LYS A 259 -13.88 13.50 21.93
N TYR A 260 -13.09 14.43 22.45
CA TYR A 260 -12.70 14.30 23.85
C TYR A 260 -14.00 14.35 24.67
N PRO A 261 -14.36 13.29 25.44
CA PRO A 261 -15.41 13.44 26.42
C PRO A 261 -15.04 14.64 27.28
N LYS A 262 -16.02 15.42 27.75
CA LYS A 262 -15.83 16.51 28.74
C LYS A 262 -14.88 16.02 29.83
N LYS A 263 -13.58 16.21 29.62
CA LYS A 263 -12.58 16.02 30.64
C LYS A 263 -12.66 17.34 31.36
N GLU A 264 -13.10 17.28 32.59
CA GLU A 264 -12.97 18.39 33.50
C GLU A 264 -11.52 18.86 33.39
N VAL A 265 -11.36 20.08 32.88
CA VAL A 265 -10.06 20.71 32.73
C VAL A 265 -9.60 20.98 34.15
N THR A 266 -8.75 20.10 34.66
CA THR A 266 -8.16 20.25 35.99
C THR A 266 -6.92 21.15 35.88
N PRO A 267 -6.59 21.93 36.92
CA PRO A 267 -5.35 22.72 36.95
C PRO A 267 -4.10 21.90 36.59
N GLU A 268 -4.04 20.63 36.99
CA GLU A 268 -2.94 19.69 36.70
C GLU A 268 -2.86 19.27 35.22
N SER A 269 -4.00 19.22 34.52
CA SER A 269 -4.05 18.93 33.08
C SER A 269 -3.60 20.12 32.24
N LEU A 270 -3.93 21.34 32.68
CA LEU A 270 -3.48 22.59 32.08
C LEU A 270 -1.98 22.80 32.24
N GLN A 271 -1.45 22.55 33.44
CA GLN A 271 -0.02 22.72 33.74
C GLN A 271 0.90 21.81 32.87
N LYS A 272 0.37 20.70 32.34
CA LYS A 272 1.11 19.80 31.40
C LYS A 272 1.26 20.36 29.99
N LEU A 273 0.50 21.40 29.63
CA LEU A 273 0.51 22.05 28.32
C LEU A 273 1.44 23.29 28.30
N GLU A 274 1.72 23.85 29.48
CA GLU A 274 2.60 25.00 29.65
C GLU A 274 3.99 24.75 29.02
N GLY A 275 4.40 25.64 28.11
CA GLY A 275 5.73 25.63 27.49
C GLY A 275 6.02 24.51 26.47
N LYS A 276 5.10 23.58 26.20
CA LYS A 276 5.34 22.45 25.27
C LYS A 276 5.38 22.82 23.80
N TYR A 277 4.68 23.88 23.41
CA TYR A 277 4.63 24.37 22.03
C TYR A 277 5.23 25.76 21.98
N LYS A 278 6.51 25.82 21.62
CA LYS A 278 7.25 27.07 21.41
C LYS A 278 7.92 26.99 20.04
N ARG A 279 7.21 27.39 18.99
CA ARG A 279 7.78 27.44 17.62
C ARG A 279 8.34 28.84 17.37
N LYS A 280 9.66 28.94 17.21
CA LYS A 280 10.38 30.14 16.72
C LYS A 280 9.85 31.47 17.31
N ASN A 281 9.60 31.53 18.62
CA ASN A 281 9.12 32.71 19.36
C ASN A 281 7.80 33.34 18.87
N GLN A 282 6.94 32.60 18.15
CA GLN A 282 5.67 33.16 17.66
C GLN A 282 4.45 32.77 18.50
N VAL A 283 4.44 31.61 19.15
CA VAL A 283 3.29 31.15 19.96
C VAL A 283 3.80 30.45 21.21
N GLU A 284 3.28 30.84 22.37
CA GLU A 284 3.55 30.27 23.68
C GLU A 284 2.22 29.97 24.39
N PHE A 285 2.09 28.75 24.93
CA PHE A 285 0.94 28.36 25.74
C PHE A 285 1.31 28.50 27.22
N LEU A 286 0.55 29.31 27.94
CA LEU A 286 0.71 29.63 29.35
C LEU A 286 -0.52 29.16 30.13
N VAL A 287 -0.36 28.97 31.43
CA VAL A 287 -1.48 28.76 32.34
C VAL A 287 -1.50 29.91 33.34
N LYS A 288 -2.56 30.71 33.35
CA LYS A 288 -2.73 31.82 34.29
C LYS A 288 -4.08 31.71 34.98
N ASP A 289 -4.07 31.81 36.30
CA ASP A 289 -5.27 31.78 37.15
C ASP A 289 -6.23 30.60 36.91
N GLY A 290 -5.70 29.48 36.39
CA GLY A 290 -6.49 28.28 36.11
C GLY A 290 -7.01 28.18 34.67
N ASP A 291 -6.68 29.13 33.80
CA ASP A 291 -7.08 29.15 32.39
C ASP A 291 -5.88 28.95 31.45
N LEU A 292 -6.13 28.35 30.28
CA LEU A 292 -5.13 28.21 29.21
C LEU A 292 -5.06 29.52 28.43
N VAL A 293 -3.88 30.14 28.41
CA VAL A 293 -3.63 31.41 27.72
C VAL A 293 -2.72 31.15 26.53
N ILE A 294 -3.08 31.67 25.36
CA ILE A 294 -2.14 31.75 24.23
C ILE A 294 -1.48 33.12 24.26
N LYS A 295 -0.15 33.12 24.13
CA LYS A 295 0.68 34.32 23.98
C LYS A 295 1.36 34.33 22.61
N ILE A 296 1.16 35.41 21.86
CA ILE A 296 1.77 35.66 20.54
C ILE A 296 2.44 37.03 20.59
N GLY A 297 3.76 37.08 20.76
CA GLY A 297 4.47 38.34 20.98
C GLY A 297 4.03 39.01 22.30
N ASP A 298 3.54 40.26 22.22
CA ASP A 298 3.01 41.02 23.37
C ASP A 298 1.51 40.80 23.62
N PHE A 299 0.84 40.06 22.74
CA PHE A 299 -0.59 39.74 22.84
C PHE A 299 -0.79 38.48 23.69
N GLU A 300 -1.74 38.53 24.63
CA GLU A 300 -2.15 37.41 25.49
C GLU A 300 -3.67 37.30 25.49
N GLU A 301 -4.21 36.11 25.21
CA GLU A 301 -5.65 35.85 25.21
C GLU A 301 -5.98 34.56 25.95
N ILE A 302 -7.02 34.63 26.78
CA ILE A 302 -7.57 33.48 27.49
C ILE A 302 -8.39 32.67 26.48
N LEU A 303 -8.02 31.41 26.27
CA LEU A 303 -8.84 30.53 25.46
C LEU A 303 -10.10 30.17 26.25
N GLU A 304 -11.23 30.75 25.87
CA GLU A 304 -12.50 30.31 26.40
C GLU A 304 -12.77 28.86 25.96
N PRO A 305 -13.14 27.94 26.86
CA PRO A 305 -13.23 26.51 26.54
C PRO A 305 -14.37 26.12 25.58
N TYR A 306 -15.12 27.10 25.05
CA TYR A 306 -16.43 26.85 24.45
C TYR A 306 -16.64 27.65 23.17
N ASN A 307 -16.45 26.98 22.04
CA ASN A 307 -17.42 27.04 20.96
C ASN A 307 -17.62 25.61 20.47
N GLU A 308 -18.85 25.13 20.53
CA GLU A 308 -19.27 23.90 19.85
C GLU A 308 -19.16 24.14 18.34
N MET A 309 -17.95 24.03 17.80
CA MET A 309 -17.75 24.00 16.35
C MET A 309 -17.96 22.55 15.88
N GLU A 310 -19.18 22.23 15.45
CA GLU A 310 -19.41 21.03 14.64
C GLU A 310 -18.83 21.26 13.24
N PHE A 311 -17.59 20.83 13.02
CA PHE A 311 -17.05 20.75 11.67
C PHE A 311 -17.65 19.55 10.95
N ILE A 312 -18.62 19.79 10.08
CA ILE A 312 -19.13 18.80 9.13
C ILE A 312 -18.22 18.83 7.91
N GLY A 313 -17.27 17.90 7.83
CA GLY A 313 -16.37 17.81 6.69
C GLY A 313 -15.95 16.38 6.39
N GLU A 314 -15.89 16.04 5.10
CA GLU A 314 -15.40 14.74 4.60
C GLU A 314 -13.87 14.59 4.73
N TYR A 315 -13.18 15.56 5.35
CA TYR A 315 -11.73 15.70 5.31
C TYR A 315 -11.04 15.15 6.57
N SER A 316 -9.85 14.61 6.37
CA SER A 316 -8.94 14.12 7.40
C SER A 316 -7.74 15.06 7.54
N ALA A 317 -7.34 15.38 8.78
CA ALA A 317 -6.27 16.35 9.06
C ALA A 317 -5.18 15.74 9.96
N ARG A 318 -3.92 16.17 9.77
CA ARG A 318 -2.82 15.80 10.67
C ARG A 318 -2.51 16.85 11.73
N ALA A 319 -2.90 18.09 11.48
CA ALA A 319 -2.79 19.21 12.42
C ALA A 319 -3.78 20.33 12.03
N LEU A 320 -4.11 21.20 12.98
CA LEU A 320 -4.88 22.43 12.77
C LEU A 320 -3.99 23.65 13.07
N ARG A 321 -4.12 24.70 12.26
CA ARG A 321 -3.56 26.04 12.50
C ARG A 321 -4.72 27.02 12.64
N PHE A 322 -4.66 27.85 13.68
CA PHE A 322 -5.62 28.93 13.90
C PHE A 322 -4.95 30.25 13.56
N GLU A 323 -5.61 31.06 12.74
CA GLU A 323 -5.22 32.45 12.47
C GLU A 323 -6.26 33.34 13.16
N PHE A 324 -5.78 34.38 13.84
CA PHE A 324 -6.59 35.26 14.70
C PHE A 324 -6.57 36.68 14.16
N THR A 325 -7.68 37.39 14.34
CA THR A 325 -7.77 38.83 14.03
C THR A 325 -6.97 39.65 15.06
N GLU A 326 -6.67 40.91 14.74
CA GLU A 326 -6.07 41.86 15.70
C GLU A 326 -6.94 42.09 16.95
N GLU A 327 -8.22 41.70 16.89
CA GLU A 327 -9.20 41.81 17.98
C GLU A 327 -9.36 40.49 18.78
N GLY A 328 -8.60 39.43 18.47
CA GLY A 328 -8.56 38.16 19.22
C GLY A 328 -9.53 37.07 18.74
N GLY A 329 -10.44 37.37 17.82
CA GLY A 329 -11.34 36.36 17.26
C GLY A 329 -10.61 35.37 16.32
N PRO A 330 -11.00 34.08 16.26
CA PRO A 330 -10.49 33.18 15.23
C PRO A 330 -10.95 33.66 13.85
N GLU A 331 -10.00 34.15 13.04
CA GLU A 331 -10.25 34.61 11.67
C GLU A 331 -10.37 33.42 10.72
N LYS A 332 -9.49 32.42 10.89
CA LYS A 332 -9.45 31.21 10.05
C LYS A 332 -9.01 29.99 10.83
N VAL A 333 -9.59 28.85 10.49
CA VAL A 333 -9.08 27.53 10.88
C VAL A 333 -8.55 26.84 9.63
N ILE A 334 -7.27 26.48 9.65
CA ILE A 334 -6.60 25.82 8.54
C ILE A 334 -6.29 24.38 8.94
N ALA A 335 -6.86 23.44 8.20
CA ALA A 335 -6.48 22.04 8.27
C ALA A 335 -5.22 21.80 7.45
N LEU A 336 -4.16 21.32 8.10
CA LEU A 336 -2.98 20.81 7.43
C LEU A 336 -3.24 19.34 7.08
N THR A 337 -3.32 19.05 5.79
CA THR A 337 -3.49 17.68 5.30
C THR A 337 -2.20 16.89 5.42
N THR A 338 -2.30 15.58 5.24
CA THR A 338 -1.14 14.70 5.17
C THR A 338 -0.35 14.86 3.87
N GLU A 339 -0.86 15.55 2.86
CA GLU A 339 -0.14 15.93 1.64
C GLU A 339 0.55 17.30 1.75
N ASP A 340 0.56 17.87 2.95
CA ASP A 340 1.12 19.21 3.24
C ASP A 340 0.34 20.34 2.54
N GLU A 341 -0.93 20.08 2.20
CA GLU A 341 -1.88 21.09 1.72
C GLU A 341 -2.56 21.81 2.89
N GLU A 342 -2.83 23.09 2.70
CA GLU A 342 -3.57 23.93 3.65
C GLU A 342 -5.01 24.09 3.15
N ILE A 343 -5.97 23.56 3.90
CA ILE A 343 -7.39 23.70 3.60
C ILE A 343 -8.00 24.63 4.66
N GLU A 344 -8.48 25.79 4.21
CA GLU A 344 -9.28 26.67 5.06
C GLU A 344 -10.64 26.01 5.31
N LEU A 345 -10.93 25.72 6.58
CA LEU A 345 -12.21 25.18 7.01
C LEU A 345 -13.22 26.33 7.07
N LYS A 346 -14.24 26.26 6.22
CA LYS A 346 -15.33 27.24 6.20
C LYS A 346 -16.33 26.90 7.29
N TYR A 347 -16.77 27.94 8.00
CA TYR A 347 -17.90 27.88 8.91
C TYR A 347 -19.20 27.89 8.08
N GLU A 348 -20.09 26.94 8.30
CA GLU A 348 -21.50 27.04 7.89
C GLU A 348 -22.33 27.17 9.17
N GLU A 349 -23.22 28.17 9.20
CA GLU A 349 -24.15 28.44 10.33
C GLU A 349 -25.19 27.36 10.55
#